data_AF-A0A7W2F744-F1
#
_entry.id   AF-A0A7W2F744-F1
#
_cell.length_a   1.000
_cell.length_b   1.000
_cell.length_c   1.000
_cell.angle_alpha   90.00
_cell.angle_beta   90.00
_cell.angle_gamma   90.00
#
_symmetry.space_group_name_H-M   'P 1'
#
loop_
_entity.id
_entity.type
_entity.pdbx_description
1 polymer ?
#
loop_
_entity_poly.entity_id
_entity_poly.type
_entity_poly.pdbx_seq_one_letter_code
_entity_poly.pdbx_strand_id
1 'polypeptide(L)'
;MFKATFLFSFPSDELMEPLRFEVEAMHVRSEGRMILTFNYGRDGRKLTPMHTGWLDNYTPWCESPVALLLRALQTLKNHWYVNLRAELHVTRIEALELSIVGVDACGETDVRLGHLTLTLPRATYYDSFRLNQTVPESRSLPVRVMHAVPIDAALSALRAIQQDVMDIEEPPCASNLDVVTDSSGVRYVLREQIPSYAQAAFDAFSRRFRLASCGSIKSKALVHARDWEHFVAA
;
A
#
# COMPACT_ATOMS: atom_id res chain seq x y z
N MET A 1 -7.51 -0.02 6.90
CA MET A 1 -7.53 0.77 5.64
C MET A 1 -6.09 1.14 5.24
N PHE A 2 -5.85 1.50 3.98
CA PHE A 2 -4.52 1.90 3.49
C PHE A 2 -4.63 3.15 2.61
N LYS A 3 -3.57 3.98 2.65
CA LYS A 3 -3.42 5.14 1.78
C LYS A 3 -2.00 5.18 1.21
N ALA A 4 -1.88 5.26 -0.11
CA ALA A 4 -0.64 5.56 -0.81
C ALA A 4 -0.68 6.94 -1.42
N THR A 5 0.45 7.64 -1.34
CA THR A 5 0.68 8.90 -2.04
C THR A 5 1.90 8.77 -2.93
N PHE A 6 1.70 9.02 -4.22
CA PHE A 6 2.75 9.21 -5.20
C PHE A 6 2.95 10.70 -5.44
N LEU A 7 4.20 11.14 -5.46
CA LEU A 7 4.58 12.47 -5.88
C LEU A 7 5.49 12.34 -7.10
N PHE A 8 4.98 12.76 -8.24
CA PHE A 8 5.71 12.77 -9.51
C PHE A 8 6.33 14.15 -9.73
N SER A 9 7.64 14.19 -9.96
CA SER A 9 8.34 15.40 -10.41
C SER A 9 8.64 15.29 -11.89
N PHE A 10 8.65 16.43 -12.58
CA PHE A 10 8.82 16.52 -14.02
C PHE A 10 10.16 17.18 -14.36
N PRO A 11 10.69 16.96 -15.58
CA PRO A 11 11.88 17.65 -16.06
C PRO A 11 11.78 19.16 -15.88
N SER A 12 12.86 19.78 -15.39
CA SER A 12 12.90 21.22 -15.07
C SER A 12 12.56 22.14 -16.25
N ASP A 13 12.75 21.65 -17.49
CA ASP A 13 12.44 22.34 -18.74
C ASP A 13 10.94 22.32 -19.10
N GLU A 14 10.14 21.44 -18.51
CA GLU A 14 8.69 21.38 -18.76
C GLU A 14 7.89 22.41 -17.93
N LEU A 15 8.52 23.11 -16.97
CA LEU A 15 7.89 24.09 -16.07
C LEU A 15 6.60 23.59 -15.40
N MET A 16 6.48 22.27 -15.18
CA MET A 16 5.31 21.65 -14.57
C MET A 16 5.48 21.49 -13.06
N GLU A 17 4.48 21.94 -12.30
CA GLU A 17 4.40 21.68 -10.86
C GLU A 17 4.30 20.16 -10.58
N PRO A 18 4.95 19.65 -9.52
CA PRO A 18 4.84 18.25 -9.12
C PRO A 18 3.37 17.80 -9.00
N LEU A 19 3.13 16.58 -9.48
CA LEU A 19 1.81 15.97 -9.49
C LEU A 19 1.70 14.99 -8.34
N ARG A 20 0.69 15.17 -7.50
CA ARG A 20 0.34 14.24 -6.44
C ARG A 20 -0.79 13.32 -6.91
N PHE A 21 -0.59 12.04 -6.74
CA PHE A 21 -1.58 11.00 -7.01
C PHE A 21 -1.75 10.14 -5.77
N GLU A 22 -2.98 9.90 -5.37
CA GLU A 22 -3.29 9.23 -4.12
C GLU A 22 -4.26 8.06 -4.37
N VAL A 23 -3.97 6.94 -3.72
CA VAL A 23 -4.80 5.75 -3.74
C VAL A 23 -5.19 5.46 -2.30
N GLU A 24 -6.50 5.41 -2.06
CA GLU A 24 -7.06 5.02 -0.77
C GLU A 24 -7.82 3.71 -0.93
N ALA A 25 -7.53 2.74 -0.08
CA ALA A 25 -8.19 1.44 -0.06
C ALA A 25 -8.89 1.22 1.28
N MET A 26 -10.22 1.22 1.25
CA MET A 26 -11.07 1.11 2.43
C MET A 26 -11.92 -0.15 2.35
N HIS A 27 -11.86 -0.99 3.38
CA HIS A 27 -12.67 -2.19 3.44
C HIS A 27 -14.11 -1.87 3.86
N VAL A 28 -15.08 -2.47 3.16
CA VAL A 28 -16.51 -2.32 3.44
C VAL A 28 -17.03 -3.65 3.96
N ARG A 29 -17.06 -3.78 5.29
CA ARG A 29 -17.41 -5.04 6.00
C ARG A 29 -18.77 -5.61 5.60
N SER A 30 -19.76 -4.75 5.34
CA SER A 30 -21.12 -5.18 4.99
C SER A 30 -21.21 -5.88 3.64
N GLU A 31 -20.22 -5.70 2.77
CA GLU A 31 -20.26 -6.18 1.39
C GLU A 31 -19.16 -7.19 1.07
N GLY A 32 -18.16 -7.35 1.94
CA GLY A 32 -17.00 -8.22 1.68
C GLY A 32 -16.13 -7.71 0.52
N ARG A 33 -16.04 -6.38 0.37
CA ARG A 33 -15.37 -5.69 -0.74
C ARG A 33 -14.43 -4.61 -0.21
N MET A 34 -13.50 -4.19 -1.05
CA MET A 34 -12.64 -3.03 -0.80
C MET A 34 -12.96 -1.93 -1.81
N ILE A 35 -13.25 -0.73 -1.31
CA ILE A 35 -13.35 0.48 -2.14
C ILE A 35 -11.94 0.97 -2.42
N LEU A 36 -11.65 1.23 -3.69
CA LEU A 36 -10.48 1.97 -4.13
C LEU A 36 -10.90 3.36 -4.56
N THR A 37 -10.35 4.39 -3.93
CA THR A 37 -10.54 5.79 -4.33
C THR A 37 -9.22 6.34 -4.85
N PHE A 38 -9.24 6.87 -6.06
CA PHE A 38 -8.11 7.51 -6.70
C PHE A 38 -8.32 9.02 -6.71
N ASN A 39 -7.39 9.76 -6.13
CA ASN A 39 -7.39 11.21 -6.12
C ASN A 39 -6.14 11.73 -6.83
N TYR A 40 -6.25 12.88 -7.49
CA TYR A 40 -5.12 13.51 -8.16
C TYR A 40 -5.16 15.04 -7.97
N GLY A 41 -4.00 15.68 -8.01
CA GLY A 41 -3.89 17.12 -7.90
C GLY A 41 -2.44 17.58 -7.93
N ARG A 42 -2.21 18.89 -7.88
CA ARG A 42 -0.86 19.44 -7.72
C ARG A 42 -0.43 19.36 -6.26
N ASP A 43 0.87 19.25 -6.04
CA ASP A 43 1.41 19.24 -4.69
C ASP A 43 1.06 20.54 -3.93
N GLY A 44 0.81 20.42 -2.63
CA GLY A 44 0.32 21.53 -1.79
C GLY A 44 -1.12 22.01 -2.08
N ARG A 45 -1.83 21.42 -3.04
CA ARG A 45 -3.24 21.75 -3.36
C ARG A 45 -4.20 20.65 -2.91
N LYS A 46 -5.48 21.00 -2.78
CA LYS A 46 -6.54 20.04 -2.50
C LYS A 46 -6.64 19.03 -3.64
N LEU A 47 -6.59 17.74 -3.31
CA LEU A 47 -6.77 16.68 -4.30
C LEU A 47 -8.21 16.62 -4.79
N THR A 48 -8.37 16.28 -6.06
CA THR A 48 -9.66 16.05 -6.70
C THR A 48 -9.90 14.56 -6.90
N PRO A 49 -11.11 14.05 -6.60
CA PRO A 49 -11.48 12.68 -6.93
C PRO A 49 -11.39 12.44 -8.43
N MET A 50 -10.69 11.38 -8.81
CA MET A 50 -10.54 10.94 -10.19
C MET A 50 -11.49 9.79 -10.51
N HIS A 51 -11.47 8.75 -9.67
CA HIS A 51 -12.28 7.56 -9.86
C HIS A 51 -12.46 6.82 -8.52
N THR A 52 -13.58 6.13 -8.38
CA THR A 52 -13.84 5.19 -7.28
C THR A 52 -14.31 3.88 -7.88
N GLY A 53 -13.65 2.79 -7.48
CA GLY A 53 -13.95 1.43 -7.92
C GLY A 53 -13.94 0.45 -6.77
N TRP A 54 -14.23 -0.82 -7.08
CA TRP A 54 -14.37 -1.88 -6.09
C TRP A 54 -13.45 -3.05 -6.44
N LEU A 55 -12.86 -3.65 -5.41
CA LEU A 55 -12.28 -4.99 -5.46
C LEU A 55 -13.20 -5.92 -4.68
N ASP A 56 -13.81 -6.87 -5.40
CA ASP A 56 -14.70 -7.85 -4.81
C ASP A 56 -13.92 -8.96 -4.08
N ASN A 57 -14.55 -9.59 -3.09
CA ASN A 57 -14.00 -10.71 -2.31
C ASN A 57 -12.66 -10.38 -1.63
N TYR A 58 -12.47 -9.12 -1.25
CA TYR A 58 -11.21 -8.62 -0.75
C TYR A 58 -11.29 -8.41 0.75
N THR A 59 -10.44 -9.11 1.51
CA THR A 59 -10.37 -8.99 2.96
C THR A 59 -9.24 -8.06 3.39
N PRO A 60 -9.31 -7.40 4.54
CA PRO A 60 -8.20 -6.59 5.03
C PRO A 60 -6.96 -7.46 5.26
N TRP A 61 -5.80 -6.98 4.84
CA TRP A 61 -4.49 -7.62 5.07
C TRP A 61 -4.26 -8.99 4.41
N CYS A 62 -5.11 -9.42 3.48
CA CYS A 62 -4.91 -10.66 2.72
C CYS A 62 -3.68 -10.63 1.79
N GLU A 63 -3.17 -9.45 1.46
CA GLU A 63 -1.87 -9.26 0.81
C GLU A 63 -1.17 -8.02 1.38
N SER A 64 0.10 -7.83 1.00
CA SER A 64 0.88 -6.68 1.45
C SER A 64 0.34 -5.37 0.86
N PRO A 65 0.55 -4.21 1.51
CA PRO A 65 0.12 -2.92 0.96
C PRO A 65 0.71 -2.62 -0.43
N VAL A 66 1.91 -3.12 -0.72
CA VAL A 66 2.56 -3.00 -2.03
C VAL A 66 1.83 -3.83 -3.08
N ALA A 67 1.45 -5.06 -2.73
CA ALA A 67 0.70 -5.97 -3.60
C ALA A 67 -0.70 -5.42 -3.93
N LEU A 68 -1.43 -4.96 -2.90
CA LEU A 68 -2.72 -4.27 -3.06
C LEU A 68 -2.58 -3.03 -3.96
N LEU A 69 -1.55 -2.22 -3.76
CA LEU A 69 -1.33 -1.03 -4.57
C LEU A 69 -0.99 -1.37 -6.02
N LEU A 70 -0.16 -2.40 -6.24
CA LEU A 70 0.15 -2.90 -7.59
C LEU A 70 -1.13 -3.36 -8.29
N ARG A 71 -1.99 -4.13 -7.60
CA ARG A 71 -3.30 -4.54 -8.10
C ARG A 71 -4.19 -3.34 -8.41
N ALA A 72 -4.33 -2.40 -7.47
CA ALA A 72 -5.14 -1.20 -7.65
C ALA A 72 -4.73 -0.37 -8.88
N LEU A 73 -3.42 -0.15 -9.08
CA LEU A 73 -2.91 0.56 -10.26
C LEU A 73 -3.12 -0.23 -11.55
N GLN A 74 -2.95 -1.55 -11.51
CA GLN A 74 -3.17 -2.39 -12.69
C GLN A 74 -4.65 -2.46 -13.06
N THR A 75 -5.55 -2.55 -12.09
CA THR A 75 -7.01 -2.45 -12.29
C THR A 75 -7.38 -1.10 -12.88
N LEU A 76 -6.84 0.00 -12.35
CA LEU A 76 -7.03 1.34 -12.92
C LEU A 76 -6.58 1.40 -14.38
N LYS A 77 -5.40 0.85 -14.69
CA LYS A 77 -4.86 0.84 -16.06
C LYS A 77 -5.65 -0.05 -17.03
N ASN A 78 -6.13 -1.20 -16.59
CA ASN A 78 -6.78 -2.18 -17.47
C ASN A 78 -8.28 -1.92 -17.64
N HIS A 79 -8.97 -1.54 -16.56
CA HIS A 79 -10.43 -1.47 -16.52
C HIS A 79 -10.97 -0.05 -16.49
N TRP A 80 -10.19 0.89 -15.95
CA TRP A 80 -10.63 2.27 -15.72
C TRP A 80 -9.75 3.29 -16.44
N TYR A 81 -9.03 2.86 -17.48
CA TYR A 81 -8.08 3.68 -18.24
C TYR A 81 -8.70 4.99 -18.73
N VAL A 82 -9.96 4.94 -19.18
CA VAL A 82 -10.71 6.10 -19.67
C VAL A 82 -10.91 7.21 -18.63
N ASN A 83 -10.73 6.89 -17.35
CA ASN A 83 -10.85 7.84 -16.25
C ASN A 83 -9.49 8.48 -15.87
N LEU A 84 -8.38 8.01 -16.44
CA LEU A 84 -7.06 8.57 -16.19
C LEU A 84 -6.93 9.96 -16.80
N ARG A 85 -6.41 10.89 -15.99
CA ARG A 85 -6.08 12.25 -16.43
C ARG A 85 -4.86 12.23 -17.34
N ALA A 86 -4.83 13.12 -18.33
CA ALA A 86 -3.79 13.17 -19.37
C ALA A 86 -2.38 13.23 -18.77
N GLU A 87 -2.21 14.01 -17.71
CA GLU A 87 -0.94 14.21 -17.02
C GLU A 87 -0.38 12.92 -16.41
N LEU A 88 -1.22 11.92 -16.13
CA LEU A 88 -0.80 10.65 -15.56
C LEU A 88 -0.31 9.61 -16.60
N HIS A 89 -0.61 9.82 -17.88
CA HIS A 89 -0.29 8.84 -18.94
C HIS A 89 0.41 9.42 -20.17
N VAL A 90 0.59 10.74 -20.26
CA VAL A 90 1.26 11.39 -21.40
C VAL A 90 2.56 12.10 -20.98
N THR A 91 2.62 12.63 -19.75
CA THR A 91 3.79 13.40 -19.29
C THR A 91 4.92 12.49 -18.86
N ARG A 92 6.17 12.91 -19.12
CA ARG A 92 7.35 12.16 -18.69
C ARG A 92 7.83 12.63 -17.32
N ILE A 93 8.16 11.71 -16.42
CA ILE A 93 8.63 12.06 -15.07
C ILE A 93 10.16 12.06 -14.95
N GLU A 94 10.65 12.96 -14.12
CA GLU A 94 12.04 13.01 -13.62
C GLU A 94 12.19 12.40 -12.24
N ALA A 95 11.16 12.35 -11.38
CA ALA A 95 11.25 11.66 -10.09
C ALA A 95 9.90 11.06 -9.67
N LEU A 96 9.93 10.04 -8.80
CA LEU A 96 8.75 9.53 -8.12
C LEU A 96 9.03 9.27 -6.64
N GLU A 97 8.22 9.82 -5.75
CA GLU A 97 8.23 9.44 -4.34
C GLU A 97 6.93 8.73 -3.99
N LEU A 98 7.02 7.62 -3.24
CA LEU A 98 5.88 6.83 -2.81
C LEU A 98 5.88 6.68 -1.28
N SER A 99 4.82 7.15 -0.65
CA SER A 99 4.56 6.90 0.78
C SER A 99 3.35 5.99 0.93
N ILE A 100 3.46 4.95 1.75
CA ILE A 100 2.39 3.99 2.05
C ILE A 100 2.12 4.04 3.56
N VAL A 101 0.94 4.52 3.92
CA VAL A 101 0.50 4.59 5.32
C VAL A 101 -0.68 3.66 5.58
N GLY A 102 -0.62 3.04 6.75
CA GLY A 102 -1.69 2.28 7.36
C GLY A 102 -2.54 3.20 8.18
N VAL A 103 -3.84 3.13 7.93
CA VAL A 103 -4.83 3.95 8.63
C VAL A 103 -5.91 3.02 9.16
N ASP A 104 -6.26 3.18 10.43
CA ASP A 104 -7.45 2.55 11.01
C ASP A 104 -8.74 3.11 10.38
N ALA A 105 -9.88 2.47 10.65
CA ALA A 105 -11.21 2.92 10.21
C ALA A 105 -11.54 4.39 10.52
N CYS A 106 -10.84 5.02 11.48
CA CYS A 106 -11.03 6.42 11.83
C CYS A 106 -10.10 7.36 11.06
N GLY A 107 -9.15 6.83 10.28
CA GLY A 107 -8.19 7.62 9.50
C GLY A 107 -7.05 8.22 10.33
N GLU A 108 -6.87 7.79 11.59
CA GLU A 108 -6.12 8.58 12.57
C GLU A 108 -4.79 7.98 13.01
N THR A 109 -4.48 6.73 12.61
CA THR A 109 -3.30 6.06 13.17
C THR A 109 -1.97 6.43 12.51
N ASP A 110 -1.97 6.97 11.28
CA ASP A 110 -0.78 7.44 10.54
C ASP A 110 0.47 6.52 10.69
N VAL A 111 0.25 5.20 10.78
CA VAL A 111 1.34 4.25 10.94
C VAL A 111 1.96 4.08 9.58
N ARG A 112 3.18 4.57 9.38
CA ARG A 112 3.92 4.33 8.14
C ARG A 112 4.18 2.84 7.99
N LEU A 113 3.49 2.19 7.05
CA LEU A 113 3.65 0.76 6.75
C LEU A 113 4.68 0.51 5.65
N GLY A 114 4.94 1.54 4.85
CA GLY A 114 5.97 1.55 3.84
C GLY A 114 6.35 2.98 3.48
N HIS A 115 7.63 3.21 3.26
CA HIS A 115 8.14 4.46 2.73
C HIS A 115 9.16 4.11 1.66
N LEU A 116 8.86 4.52 0.44
CA LEU A 116 9.50 4.08 -0.79
C LEU A 116 9.86 5.30 -1.62
N THR A 117 11.14 5.64 -1.72
CA THR A 117 11.53 6.78 -2.54
C THR A 117 12.13 6.27 -3.85
N LEU A 118 11.36 6.31 -4.94
CA LEU A 118 11.91 6.07 -6.28
C LEU A 118 12.60 7.35 -6.79
N THR A 119 13.74 7.70 -6.19
CA THR A 119 14.56 8.78 -6.75
C THR A 119 15.16 8.30 -8.06
N LEU A 120 14.56 8.65 -9.18
CA LEU A 120 15.15 8.44 -10.49
C LEU A 120 16.49 9.19 -10.49
N PRO A 121 17.65 8.51 -10.54
CA PRO A 121 18.88 9.22 -10.81
C PRO A 121 18.73 9.76 -12.22
N ARG A 122 19.00 11.06 -12.43
CA ARG A 122 19.27 11.61 -13.76
C ARG A 122 20.34 10.74 -14.42
N ALA A 123 19.93 9.76 -15.21
CA ALA A 123 20.83 8.91 -15.96
C ALA A 123 20.70 9.31 -17.42
N THR A 124 21.85 9.53 -18.02
CA THR A 124 22.15 9.88 -19.41
C THR A 124 21.59 8.91 -20.47
N TYR A 125 20.84 7.88 -20.06
CA TYR A 125 20.14 6.92 -20.91
C TYR A 125 18.68 6.85 -20.50
N TYR A 126 17.78 7.14 -21.45
CA TYR A 126 16.42 7.62 -21.21
C TYR A 126 15.44 6.68 -20.47
N ASP A 127 15.83 5.43 -20.14
CA ASP A 127 14.93 4.40 -19.58
C ASP A 127 15.51 3.59 -18.38
N SER A 128 16.66 3.99 -17.81
CA SER A 128 17.28 3.27 -16.69
C SER A 128 17.23 4.07 -15.39
N PHE A 129 16.60 3.49 -14.37
CA PHE A 129 16.30 4.14 -13.09
C PHE A 129 16.89 3.38 -11.91
N ARG A 130 17.02 4.04 -10.76
CA ARG A 130 17.31 3.39 -9.48
C ARG A 130 16.16 3.64 -8.53
N LEU A 131 15.80 2.59 -7.80
CA LEU A 131 14.78 2.60 -6.76
C LEU A 131 15.45 2.50 -5.42
N ASN A 132 15.31 3.54 -4.59
CA ASN A 132 15.83 3.58 -3.24
C ASN A 132 14.69 3.34 -2.24
N GLN A 133 14.48 2.07 -1.89
CA GLN A 133 13.58 1.75 -0.80
C GLN A 133 14.28 2.05 0.53
N THR A 134 13.55 2.68 1.44
CA THR A 134 14.03 3.01 2.79
C THR A 134 13.33 2.20 3.87
N VAL A 135 12.09 1.75 3.64
CA VAL A 135 11.29 0.94 4.57
C VAL A 135 10.55 -0.18 3.80
N PRO A 136 10.42 -1.41 4.33
CA PRO A 136 10.97 -1.88 5.61
C PRO A 136 12.49 -2.04 5.65
N GLU A 137 13.14 -2.30 4.52
CA GLU A 137 14.60 -2.51 4.46
C GLU A 137 15.23 -1.60 3.42
N SER A 138 16.39 -1.02 3.74
CA SER A 138 17.09 -0.16 2.79
C SER A 138 17.67 -0.99 1.64
N ARG A 139 17.22 -0.71 0.42
CA ARG A 139 17.75 -1.34 -0.80
C ARG A 139 17.74 -0.39 -1.99
N SER A 140 18.73 -0.55 -2.85
CA SER A 140 18.84 0.14 -4.14
C SER A 140 18.73 -0.87 -5.27
N LEU A 141 17.68 -0.77 -6.07
CA LEU A 141 17.41 -1.70 -7.17
C LEU A 141 17.44 -0.96 -8.52
N PRO A 142 18.07 -1.50 -9.57
CA PRO A 142 17.90 -0.97 -10.92
C PRO A 142 16.49 -1.29 -11.41
N VAL A 143 15.81 -0.30 -12.00
CA VAL A 143 14.48 -0.45 -12.58
C VAL A 143 14.51 0.11 -14.00
N ARG A 144 13.93 -0.62 -14.95
CA ARG A 144 13.71 -0.10 -16.31
C ARG A 144 12.27 0.37 -16.42
N VAL A 145 12.09 1.61 -16.86
CA VAL A 145 10.76 2.16 -17.12
C VAL A 145 10.75 2.68 -18.54
N MET A 146 9.91 2.07 -19.37
CA MET A 146 9.75 2.52 -20.76
C MET A 146 8.98 3.84 -20.77
N HIS A 147 9.50 4.86 -21.46
CA HIS A 147 8.88 6.18 -21.64
C HIS A 147 8.72 7.03 -20.37
N ALA A 148 8.92 6.44 -19.18
CA ALA A 148 8.83 7.11 -17.88
C ALA A 148 7.53 7.91 -17.68
N VAL A 149 6.39 7.35 -18.06
CA VAL A 149 5.07 7.92 -17.73
C VAL A 149 4.67 7.57 -16.29
N PRO A 150 3.93 8.44 -15.56
CA PRO A 150 3.68 8.31 -14.12
C PRO A 150 3.17 6.94 -13.68
N ILE A 151 2.07 6.45 -14.27
CA ILE A 151 1.46 5.18 -13.86
C ILE A 151 2.37 3.99 -14.18
N ASP A 152 3.07 3.99 -15.32
CA ASP A 152 3.98 2.89 -15.68
C ASP A 152 5.26 2.89 -14.84
N ALA A 153 5.75 4.07 -14.48
CA ALA A 153 6.84 4.22 -13.53
C ALA A 153 6.44 3.69 -12.15
N ALA A 154 5.24 4.03 -11.68
CA ALA A 154 4.71 3.53 -10.42
C ALA A 154 4.54 2.00 -10.44
N LEU A 155 3.94 1.43 -11.50
CA LEU A 155 3.81 -0.02 -11.66
C LEU A 155 5.18 -0.72 -11.69
N SER A 156 6.15 -0.17 -12.42
CA SER A 156 7.50 -0.73 -12.51
C SER A 156 8.24 -0.68 -11.17
N ALA A 157 8.08 0.42 -10.43
CA ALA A 157 8.62 0.57 -9.08
C ALA A 157 8.05 -0.46 -8.12
N LEU A 158 6.73 -0.61 -8.09
CA LEU A 158 6.03 -1.58 -7.24
C LEU A 158 6.41 -3.02 -7.58
N ARG A 159 6.50 -3.38 -8.87
CA ARG A 159 6.95 -4.71 -9.30
C ARG A 159 8.38 -5.01 -8.87
N ALA A 160 9.27 -4.02 -8.90
CA ALA A 160 10.65 -4.21 -8.48
C ALA A 160 10.79 -4.50 -6.98
N ILE A 161 9.85 -4.03 -6.16
CA ILE A 161 9.87 -4.24 -4.70
C ILE A 161 8.99 -5.39 -4.24
N GLN A 162 7.99 -5.77 -5.03
CA GLN A 162 7.14 -6.91 -4.74
C GLN A 162 7.97 -8.20 -4.87
N GLN A 163 8.24 -8.84 -3.73
CA GLN A 163 9.12 -10.01 -3.66
C GLN A 163 8.43 -11.29 -4.13
N ASP A 164 7.12 -11.40 -3.92
CA ASP A 164 6.33 -12.59 -4.25
C ASP A 164 5.66 -12.45 -5.62
N VAL A 165 5.64 -13.55 -6.38
CA VAL A 165 4.87 -13.64 -7.62
C VAL A 165 3.39 -13.53 -7.26
N MET A 166 2.78 -12.43 -7.67
CA MET A 166 1.38 -12.13 -7.43
C MET A 166 0.57 -12.36 -8.70
N ASP A 167 -0.52 -13.13 -8.60
CA ASP A 167 -1.54 -13.12 -9.64
C ASP A 167 -2.40 -11.87 -9.49
N ILE A 168 -2.41 -11.04 -10.53
CA ILE A 168 -3.14 -9.76 -10.58
C ILE A 168 -4.63 -10.00 -10.85
N GLU A 169 -4.97 -11.08 -11.54
CA GLU A 169 -6.33 -11.36 -11.98
C GLU A 169 -7.12 -12.12 -10.90
N GLU A 170 -6.44 -12.96 -10.11
CA GLU A 170 -7.06 -13.69 -9.01
C GLU A 170 -6.97 -12.92 -7.67
N PRO A 171 -8.08 -12.73 -6.93
CA PRO A 171 -8.04 -12.11 -5.60
C PRO A 171 -7.29 -13.02 -4.60
N PRO A 172 -6.45 -12.44 -3.72
CA PRO A 172 -5.71 -13.23 -2.74
C PRO A 172 -6.66 -13.90 -1.74
N CYS A 173 -6.33 -15.12 -1.34
CA CYS A 173 -7.01 -15.80 -0.24
C CYS A 173 -6.80 -15.05 1.08
N ALA A 174 -7.83 -15.02 1.93
CA ALA A 174 -7.69 -14.49 3.28
C ALA A 174 -6.61 -15.28 4.05
N SER A 175 -5.75 -14.56 4.79
CA SER A 175 -4.78 -15.20 5.69
C SER A 175 -5.52 -15.88 6.83
N ASN A 176 -5.75 -17.19 6.71
CA ASN A 176 -6.32 -17.99 7.79
C ASN A 176 -5.23 -18.22 8.84
N LEU A 177 -5.34 -17.52 9.97
CA LEU A 177 -4.50 -17.76 11.13
C LEU A 177 -5.11 -18.88 11.97
N ASP A 178 -4.30 -19.85 12.40
CA ASP A 178 -4.77 -20.90 13.27
C ASP A 178 -5.03 -20.35 14.66
N VAL A 179 -6.21 -20.68 15.20
CA VAL A 179 -6.61 -20.25 16.54
C VAL A 179 -6.38 -21.39 17.52
N VAL A 180 -5.48 -21.17 18.47
CA VAL A 180 -5.21 -22.09 19.58
C VAL A 180 -6.01 -21.63 20.81
N THR A 181 -6.59 -22.58 21.54
CA THR A 181 -7.32 -22.29 22.78
C THR A 181 -6.54 -22.82 23.97
N ASP A 182 -6.32 -21.99 25.00
CA ASP A 182 -5.64 -22.42 26.22
C ASP A 182 -6.57 -23.21 27.17
N SER A 183 -5.99 -23.72 28.26
CA SER A 183 -6.74 -24.46 29.30
C SER A 183 -7.81 -23.63 30.01
N SER A 184 -7.77 -22.30 29.89
CA SER A 184 -8.75 -21.36 30.44
C SER A 184 -9.83 -20.97 29.42
N GLY A 185 -9.81 -21.57 28.22
CA GLY A 185 -10.78 -21.28 27.15
C GLY A 185 -10.48 -20.00 26.37
N VAL A 186 -9.31 -19.39 26.57
CA VAL A 186 -8.93 -18.16 25.87
C VAL A 186 -8.32 -18.49 24.52
N ARG A 187 -8.77 -17.79 23.48
CA ARG A 187 -8.34 -17.94 22.09
C ARG A 187 -7.14 -17.06 21.76
N TYR A 188 -6.11 -17.65 21.17
CA TYR A 188 -4.90 -16.96 20.71
C TYR A 188 -4.57 -17.34 19.27
N VAL A 189 -3.86 -16.45 18.59
CA VAL A 189 -3.14 -16.74 17.35
C VAL A 189 -1.65 -16.67 17.65
N LEU A 190 -0.87 -17.51 16.99
CA LEU A 190 0.58 -17.44 17.06
C LEU A 190 1.06 -16.21 16.30
N ARG A 191 1.87 -15.38 16.95
CA ARG A 191 2.33 -14.13 16.35
C ARG A 191 3.17 -14.34 15.09
N GLU A 192 3.90 -15.45 15.01
CA GLU A 192 4.67 -15.85 13.83
C GLU A 192 3.80 -16.16 12.61
N GLN A 193 2.52 -16.49 12.80
CA GLN A 193 1.57 -16.69 11.70
C GLN A 193 1.07 -15.35 11.13
N ILE A 194 1.15 -14.26 11.89
CA ILE A 194 0.74 -12.93 11.42
C ILE A 194 1.72 -12.48 10.32
N PRO A 195 1.23 -12.12 9.12
CA PRO A 195 2.09 -11.66 8.04
C PRO A 195 3.00 -10.52 8.49
N SER A 196 4.29 -10.60 8.18
CA SER A 196 5.31 -9.66 8.64
C SER A 196 4.98 -8.21 8.29
N TYR A 197 4.39 -7.97 7.11
CA TYR A 197 3.95 -6.64 6.66
C TYR A 197 2.80 -6.05 7.50
N ALA A 198 2.03 -6.88 8.21
CA ALA A 198 0.90 -6.46 9.04
C ALA A 198 1.30 -6.25 10.51
N GLN A 199 2.42 -6.82 10.96
CA GLN A 199 2.81 -6.80 12.38
C GLN A 199 3.03 -5.39 12.93
N ALA A 200 3.73 -4.52 12.18
CA ALA A 200 3.98 -3.14 12.63
C ALA A 200 2.68 -2.33 12.76
N ALA A 201 1.74 -2.54 11.83
CA ALA A 201 0.41 -1.95 11.88
C ALA A 201 -0.37 -2.45 13.10
N PHE A 202 -0.36 -3.77 13.30
CA PHE A 202 -1.03 -4.43 14.41
C PHE A 202 -0.49 -3.96 15.77
N ASP A 203 0.82 -3.81 15.92
CA ASP A 203 1.43 -3.34 17.16
C ASP A 203 1.10 -1.88 17.47
N ALA A 204 1.06 -1.03 16.44
CA ALA A 204 0.65 0.35 16.61
C ALA A 204 -0.84 0.47 16.97
N PHE A 205 -1.70 -0.30 16.29
CA PHE A 205 -3.11 -0.43 16.63
C PHE A 205 -3.31 -0.91 18.07
N SER A 206 -2.64 -2.01 18.44
CA SER A 206 -2.74 -2.60 19.78
C SER A 206 -2.30 -1.63 20.89
N ARG A 207 -1.23 -0.86 20.66
CA ARG A 207 -0.79 0.19 21.60
C ARG A 207 -1.81 1.31 21.74
N ARG A 208 -2.37 1.79 20.63
CA ARG A 208 -3.38 2.85 20.63
C ARG A 208 -4.64 2.45 21.41
N PHE A 209 -5.15 1.25 21.17
CA PHE A 209 -6.37 0.75 21.80
C PHE A 209 -6.12 0.06 23.15
N ARG A 210 -4.87 0.07 23.64
CA ARG A 210 -4.45 -0.58 24.91
C ARG A 210 -4.95 -2.02 25.00
N LEU A 211 -4.81 -2.77 23.90
CA LEU A 211 -5.28 -4.15 23.81
C LEU A 211 -4.48 -5.06 24.74
N ALA A 212 -5.08 -6.19 25.13
CA ALA A 212 -4.47 -7.17 26.04
C ALA A 212 -3.15 -7.74 25.50
N SER A 213 -3.01 -7.76 24.17
CA SER A 213 -1.80 -8.16 23.45
C SER A 213 -0.65 -7.13 23.51
N CYS A 214 -0.74 -6.07 24.33
CA CYS A 214 0.31 -5.06 24.46
C CYS A 214 1.15 -5.25 25.74
N GLY A 215 2.47 -5.38 25.62
CA GLY A 215 3.43 -5.15 26.72
C GLY A 215 3.72 -6.33 27.66
N SER A 216 3.32 -7.56 27.34
CA SER A 216 3.70 -8.75 28.12
C SER A 216 4.77 -9.58 27.39
N ILE A 217 5.57 -10.37 28.13
CA ILE A 217 6.50 -11.33 27.49
C ILE A 217 5.74 -12.33 26.61
N LYS A 218 4.51 -12.70 27.01
CA LYS A 218 3.62 -13.57 26.24
C LYS A 218 3.18 -12.93 24.91
N SER A 219 3.04 -11.60 24.85
CA SER A 219 2.65 -10.90 23.63
C SER A 219 3.70 -10.89 22.51
N LYS A 220 4.92 -11.35 22.81
CA LYS A 220 5.96 -11.59 21.79
C LYS A 220 5.73 -12.88 20.99
N ALA A 221 4.90 -13.80 21.50
CA ALA A 221 4.64 -15.10 20.86
C ALA A 221 3.15 -15.34 20.58
N LEU A 222 2.26 -14.82 21.43
CA LEU A 222 0.82 -15.03 21.35
C LEU A 222 0.08 -13.69 21.27
N VAL A 223 -0.92 -13.65 20.40
CA VAL A 223 -1.85 -12.52 20.27
C VAL A 223 -3.25 -13.03 20.57
N HIS A 224 -4.05 -12.30 21.34
CA HIS A 224 -5.44 -12.69 21.54
C HIS A 224 -6.17 -12.68 20.19
N ALA A 225 -6.88 -13.76 19.87
CA ALA A 225 -7.59 -13.88 18.58
C ALA A 225 -8.58 -12.70 18.38
N ARG A 226 -9.23 -12.25 19.47
CA ARG A 226 -10.11 -11.09 19.47
C ARG A 226 -9.40 -9.79 19.09
N ASP A 227 -8.15 -9.58 19.53
CA ASP A 227 -7.39 -8.37 19.22
C ASP A 227 -7.03 -8.33 17.73
N TRP A 228 -6.65 -9.48 17.16
CA TRP A 228 -6.43 -9.64 15.73
C TRP A 228 -7.72 -9.42 14.92
N GLU A 229 -8.82 -10.06 15.32
CA GLU A 229 -10.14 -9.88 14.71
C GLU A 229 -10.55 -8.39 14.71
N HIS A 230 -10.30 -7.67 15.80
CA HIS A 230 -10.58 -6.23 15.89
C HIS A 230 -9.71 -5.41 14.93
N PHE A 231 -8.41 -5.73 14.83
CA PHE A 231 -7.49 -5.07 13.91
C PHE A 231 -7.83 -5.32 12.44
N VAL A 232 -8.13 -6.57 12.06
CA VAL A 232 -8.51 -6.91 10.68
C VAL A 232 -9.82 -6.22 10.32
N ALA A 233 -10.73 -6.10 11.28
CA ALA A 233 -11.99 -5.46 11.01
C ALA A 233 -11.81 -3.93 10.84
N ALA A 234 -10.89 -3.29 11.58
CA ALA A 234 -10.65 -1.84 11.54
C ALA A 234 -10.01 -1.35 10.23
#